data_AF-A0A662I4A8-F1
#
_entry.id   AF-A0A662I4A8-F1
#
_cell.length_a   1.000
_cell.length_b   1.000
_cell.length_c   1.000
_cell.angle_alpha   90.00
_cell.angle_beta   90.00
_cell.angle_gamma   90.00
#
_symmetry.space_group_name_H-M   'P 1'
#
loop_
_entity.id
_entity.type
_entity.pdbx_description
1 polymer ?
#
loop_
_entity_poly.entity_id
_entity_poly.type
_entity_poly.pdbx_seq_one_letter_code
_entity_poly.pdbx_strand_id
1 'polypeptide(L)'
;MSRVKAENIPRVYSFESEALSALYTSVATGEKVECSVEAFVLKGIVSFLVRDQLVSRSRHWFIFGEPSAKIPRLVSEVREVSESFKSVTTEAIEVAALMESIEREWPEVARIVYKLKSGKVLDERDEMWVKELAEATGWSREDVIEDLAEIDSDPSERAEKYRKLYRKYFREAVEFKEKGDDRQASEKLWGAIVALIKFYAAKKNVPIVHWSRGKLEHFITNSIKPQHRKLFRDLLDKGQTLHEHFYEGHLDKTTFEERWNELIELLKKSIDIVKL
;
A
#
# COMPACT_ATOMS: atom_id res chain seq x y z
N MET A 1 5.97 48.07 21.88
CA MET A 1 5.52 47.25 20.72
C MET A 1 6.74 46.89 19.89
N SER A 2 7.22 45.66 20.05
CA SER A 2 8.45 45.14 19.46
C SER A 2 8.29 44.90 17.96
N ARG A 3 9.21 45.47 17.18
CA ARG A 3 9.39 45.30 15.74
C ARG A 3 9.71 43.82 15.42
N VAL A 4 8.90 43.18 14.59
CA VAL A 4 9.27 41.92 13.92
C VAL A 4 10.24 42.27 12.79
N LYS A 5 11.45 41.70 12.86
CA LYS A 5 12.52 41.91 11.89
C LYS A 5 12.15 41.31 10.53
N ALA A 6 12.46 42.04 9.47
CA ALA A 6 12.37 41.61 8.08
C ALA A 6 13.50 40.61 7.74
N GLU A 7 13.38 39.38 8.22
CA GLU A 7 14.28 38.27 7.89
C GLU A 7 13.45 36.99 7.77
N ASN A 8 12.80 36.78 6.62
CA ASN A 8 12.30 35.48 6.13
C ASN A 8 11.54 35.63 4.80
N ILE A 9 12.12 36.34 3.82
CA ILE A 9 11.63 36.29 2.44
C ILE A 9 12.42 35.19 1.73
N PRO A 10 11.78 34.11 1.22
CA PRO A 10 12.47 33.09 0.45
C PRO A 10 13.14 33.71 -0.78
N ARG A 11 14.43 33.48 -0.97
CA ARG A 11 15.08 33.81 -2.24
C ARG A 11 14.69 32.75 -3.26
N VAL A 12 13.96 33.16 -4.28
CA VAL A 12 13.58 32.32 -5.42
C VAL A 12 14.67 32.47 -6.48
N TYR A 13 15.22 31.36 -6.92
CA TYR A 13 16.16 31.31 -8.05
C TYR A 13 15.54 30.47 -9.16
N SER A 14 15.31 31.10 -10.31
CA SER A 14 14.86 30.45 -11.54
C SER A 14 16.05 30.21 -12.45
N PHE A 15 16.22 28.96 -12.91
CA PHE A 15 17.26 28.58 -13.85
C PHE A 15 16.65 27.79 -15.00
N GLU A 16 16.97 28.17 -16.24
CA GLU A 16 16.78 27.30 -17.41
C GLU A 16 17.98 26.36 -17.50
N SER A 17 17.74 25.05 -17.41
CA SER A 17 18.80 24.03 -17.46
C SER A 17 18.37 22.87 -18.35
N GLU A 18 19.04 22.72 -19.49
CA GLU A 18 18.88 21.57 -20.39
C GLU A 18 19.15 20.23 -19.67
N ALA A 19 19.98 20.23 -18.62
CA ALA A 19 20.31 19.03 -17.86
C ALA A 19 19.17 18.54 -16.95
N LEU A 20 18.32 19.44 -16.46
CA LEU A 20 17.13 19.06 -15.66
C LEU A 20 15.95 18.67 -16.55
N SER A 21 15.85 19.25 -17.75
CA SER A 21 14.90 18.79 -18.79
C SER A 21 15.21 17.35 -19.24
N ALA A 22 16.49 16.98 -19.34
CA ALA A 22 16.91 15.61 -19.64
C ALA A 22 16.49 14.59 -18.58
N LEU A 23 16.44 14.97 -17.29
CA LEU A 23 16.01 14.10 -16.18
C LEU A 23 14.51 13.78 -16.24
N TYR A 24 13.71 14.61 -16.91
CA TYR A 24 12.28 14.37 -17.18
C TYR A 24 12.04 13.58 -18.48
N THR A 25 13.01 13.55 -19.39
CA THR A 25 12.86 12.99 -20.75
C THR A 25 13.00 11.46 -20.80
N SER A 26 13.31 10.77 -19.70
CA SER A 26 13.52 9.31 -19.74
C SER A 26 12.30 8.44 -19.37
N VAL A 27 11.12 9.00 -19.05
CA VAL A 27 9.98 8.18 -18.58
C VAL A 27 8.61 8.50 -19.24
N ALA A 28 8.48 9.53 -20.08
CA ALA A 28 7.22 9.76 -20.78
C ALA A 28 7.46 10.13 -22.26
N THR A 29 6.93 9.27 -23.15
CA THR A 29 6.53 9.54 -24.55
C THR A 29 7.58 9.92 -25.60
N GLY A 30 8.84 10.18 -25.26
CA GLY A 30 9.88 10.46 -26.28
C GLY A 30 9.74 11.84 -26.96
N GLU A 31 8.89 12.71 -26.44
CA GLU A 31 8.84 14.13 -26.79
C GLU A 31 9.65 14.94 -25.77
N LYS A 32 10.34 15.98 -26.24
CA LYS A 32 11.03 16.94 -25.36
C LYS A 32 9.99 17.71 -24.57
N VAL A 33 9.96 17.51 -23.25
CA VAL A 33 9.10 18.30 -22.35
C VAL A 33 9.94 19.41 -21.71
N GLU A 34 9.51 20.65 -21.92
CA GLU A 34 10.10 21.83 -21.30
C GLU A 34 9.56 21.94 -19.87
N CYS A 35 10.43 21.78 -18.87
CA CYS A 35 10.06 21.88 -17.46
C CYS A 35 10.86 22.98 -16.77
N SER A 36 10.21 23.68 -15.84
CA SER A 36 10.84 24.75 -15.05
C SER A 36 11.11 24.23 -13.64
N VAL A 37 12.33 24.46 -13.15
CA VAL A 37 12.74 24.05 -11.80
C VAL A 37 13.01 25.30 -10.97
N GLU A 38 12.28 25.46 -9.87
CA GLU A 38 12.52 26.50 -8.88
C GLU A 38 13.22 25.88 -7.67
N ALA A 39 14.35 26.45 -7.27
CA ALA A 39 15.04 26.06 -6.05
C ALA A 39 14.76 27.07 -4.93
N PHE A 40 14.46 26.57 -3.73
CA PHE A 40 14.24 27.39 -2.54
C PHE A 40 15.07 26.88 -1.38
N VAL A 41 15.46 27.80 -0.50
CA VAL A 41 16.13 27.45 0.76
C VAL A 41 15.21 27.78 1.93
N LEU A 42 14.76 26.75 2.64
CA LEU A 42 13.92 26.85 3.83
C LEU A 42 14.65 26.25 5.02
N LYS A 43 14.98 27.08 6.03
CA LYS A 43 15.66 26.64 7.27
C LYS A 43 16.93 25.81 7.02
N GLY A 44 17.72 26.15 6.00
CA GLY A 44 18.96 25.45 5.66
C GLY A 44 18.78 24.20 4.81
N ILE A 45 17.55 23.84 4.42
CA ILE A 45 17.25 22.75 3.49
C ILE A 45 17.06 23.35 2.10
N VAL A 46 17.71 22.75 1.09
CA VAL A 46 17.50 23.13 -0.32
C VAL A 46 16.39 22.25 -0.89
N SER A 47 15.31 22.89 -1.32
CA SER A 47 14.13 22.22 -1.90
C SER A 47 14.03 22.57 -3.38
N PHE A 48 13.68 21.59 -4.19
CA PHE A 48 13.48 21.76 -5.63
C PHE A 48 12.02 21.50 -5.97
N LEU A 49 11.43 22.45 -6.69
CA LEU A 49 10.08 22.36 -7.22
C LEU A 49 10.18 22.25 -8.73
N VAL A 50 9.78 21.10 -9.25
CA VAL A 50 9.71 20.88 -10.70
C VAL A 50 8.26 21.12 -11.13
N ARG A 51 8.06 22.10 -12.02
CA ARG A 51 6.77 22.38 -12.66
C ARG A 51 6.82 21.86 -14.10
N ASP A 52 5.90 20.96 -14.41
CA ASP A 52 5.66 20.43 -15.75
C ASP A 52 4.42 21.11 -16.36
N GLN A 53 4.45 21.41 -17.67
CA GLN A 53 3.35 22.01 -18.41
C GLN A 53 2.29 20.99 -18.86
N LEU A 54 2.62 19.68 -18.92
CA LEU A 54 1.70 18.66 -19.44
C LEU A 54 0.56 18.29 -18.48
N VAL A 55 0.75 18.49 -17.18
CA VAL A 55 -0.27 18.29 -16.15
C VAL A 55 -0.04 19.37 -15.10
N SER A 56 -1.02 20.24 -14.83
CA SER A 56 -0.91 21.35 -13.85
C SER A 56 -0.76 20.85 -12.39
N ARG A 57 0.35 20.19 -12.06
CA ARG A 57 0.67 19.69 -10.72
C ARG A 57 2.10 20.07 -10.34
N SER A 58 2.27 20.51 -9.10
CA SER A 58 3.56 20.86 -8.51
C SER A 58 4.02 19.70 -7.63
N ARG A 59 5.21 19.13 -7.86
CA ARG A 59 5.81 18.11 -6.98
C ARG A 59 6.98 18.71 -6.20
N HIS A 60 7.00 18.50 -4.89
CA HIS A 60 8.04 18.99 -3.99
C HIS A 60 9.04 17.87 -3.69
N TRP A 61 10.33 18.14 -3.93
CA TRP A 61 11.42 17.25 -3.52
C TRP A 61 12.33 17.97 -2.50
N PHE A 62 12.72 17.27 -1.44
CA PHE A 62 13.60 17.80 -0.39
C PHE A 62 15.02 17.24 -0.56
N ILE A 63 16.03 18.11 -0.68
CA ILE A 63 17.44 17.72 -0.61
C ILE A 63 18.01 18.21 0.72
N PHE A 64 18.53 17.29 1.53
CA PHE A 64 19.21 17.61 2.78
C PHE A 64 20.71 17.80 2.52
N GLY A 65 21.27 18.96 2.91
CA GLY A 65 22.70 19.22 2.92
C GLY A 65 23.02 20.42 3.83
N GLU A 66 24.11 20.37 4.59
CA GLU A 66 24.51 21.48 5.47
C GLU A 66 25.02 22.70 4.68
N PRO A 67 24.68 23.93 5.10
CA PRO A 67 25.09 25.14 4.40
C PRO A 67 26.53 25.50 4.77
N SER A 68 27.50 25.05 3.98
CA SER A 68 28.86 25.61 4.04
C SER A 68 29.19 26.38 2.76
N ALA A 69 29.75 27.57 2.96
CA ALA A 69 29.85 28.64 1.98
C ALA A 69 30.65 28.26 0.72
N LYS A 70 30.00 28.33 -0.46
CA LYS A 70 30.49 28.85 -1.77
C LYS A 70 29.59 28.36 -2.93
N ILE A 71 28.72 29.24 -3.41
CA ILE A 71 27.74 28.96 -4.51
C ILE A 71 28.40 28.50 -5.84
N PRO A 72 29.62 28.91 -6.24
CA PRO A 72 30.26 28.36 -7.43
C PRO A 72 30.72 26.89 -7.29
N ARG A 73 30.91 26.38 -6.06
CA ARG A 73 31.25 24.96 -5.81
C ARG A 73 30.04 24.04 -5.89
N LEU A 74 28.84 24.58 -5.64
CA LEU A 74 27.60 23.82 -5.78
C LEU A 74 27.35 23.36 -7.21
N VAL A 75 27.86 24.03 -8.25
CA VAL A 75 27.65 23.59 -9.64
C VAL A 75 28.47 22.34 -9.98
N SER A 76 29.69 22.23 -9.44
CA SER A 76 30.50 21.00 -9.54
C SER A 76 29.95 19.89 -8.64
N GLU A 77 29.49 20.22 -7.43
CA GLU A 77 28.83 19.26 -6.53
C GLU A 77 27.46 18.84 -7.06
N VAL A 78 26.71 19.68 -7.78
CA VAL A 78 25.46 19.31 -8.47
C VAL A 78 25.75 18.37 -9.63
N ARG A 79 26.90 18.52 -10.29
CA ARG A 79 27.38 17.57 -11.30
C ARG A 79 27.72 16.21 -10.67
N GLU A 80 28.42 16.20 -9.54
CA GLU A 80 28.64 14.98 -8.74
C GLU A 80 27.33 14.41 -8.16
N VAL A 81 26.39 15.27 -7.74
CA VAL A 81 25.06 14.86 -7.26
C VAL A 81 24.27 14.25 -8.42
N SER A 82 24.38 14.78 -9.63
CA SER A 82 23.77 14.20 -10.84
C SER A 82 24.39 12.84 -11.22
N GLU A 83 25.70 12.65 -11.00
CA GLU A 83 26.35 11.35 -11.16
C GLU A 83 26.01 10.38 -10.01
N SER A 84 25.66 10.90 -8.83
CA SER A 84 25.20 10.14 -7.66
C SER A 84 23.70 9.81 -7.69
N PHE A 85 22.91 10.55 -8.49
CA PHE A 85 21.56 10.18 -8.91
C PHE A 85 21.63 9.04 -9.94
N LYS A 86 22.29 7.95 -9.55
CA LYS A 86 22.15 6.67 -10.24
C LYS A 86 20.72 6.19 -10.01
N SER A 87 19.90 6.41 -11.02
CA SER A 87 18.60 5.79 -11.25
C SER A 87 17.67 5.80 -10.02
N VAL A 88 16.81 6.82 -9.92
CA VAL A 88 15.53 6.60 -9.24
C VAL A 88 14.82 5.51 -10.06
N THR A 89 14.73 4.31 -9.51
CA THR A 89 14.11 3.17 -10.18
C THR A 89 12.61 3.43 -10.31
N THR A 90 11.97 2.86 -11.35
CA THR A 90 10.50 2.89 -11.49
C THR A 90 9.82 2.39 -10.22
N GLU A 91 10.41 1.39 -9.59
CA GLU A 91 10.00 0.82 -8.31
C GLU A 91 9.94 1.86 -7.18
N ALA A 92 10.95 2.72 -7.03
CA ALA A 92 10.94 3.78 -6.01
C ALA A 92 9.83 4.82 -6.25
N ILE A 93 9.48 5.09 -7.51
CA ILE A 93 8.39 6.00 -7.87
C ILE A 93 7.03 5.37 -7.57
N GLU A 94 6.87 4.08 -7.86
CA GLU A 94 5.64 3.32 -7.58
C GLU A 94 5.40 3.18 -6.08
N VAL A 95 6.44 2.88 -5.30
CA VAL A 95 6.39 2.85 -3.84
C VAL A 95 6.01 4.21 -3.27
N ALA A 96 6.63 5.29 -3.75
CA ALA A 96 6.29 6.64 -3.29
C ALA A 96 4.83 7.01 -3.62
N ALA A 97 4.34 6.66 -4.82
CA ALA A 97 2.96 6.89 -5.21
C ALA A 97 1.95 6.06 -4.39
N LEU A 98 2.32 4.81 -4.05
CA LEU A 98 1.53 3.97 -3.16
C LEU A 98 1.41 4.58 -1.77
N MET A 99 2.53 4.99 -1.18
CA MET A 99 2.57 5.64 0.13
C MET A 99 1.79 6.95 0.16
N GLU A 100 1.90 7.79 -0.88
CA GLU A 100 1.10 9.01 -1.04
C GLU A 100 -0.41 8.69 -1.08
N SER A 101 -0.81 7.62 -1.78
CA SER A 101 -2.20 7.18 -1.83
C SER A 101 -2.72 6.70 -0.47
N ILE A 102 -1.88 5.96 0.29
CA ILE A 102 -2.24 5.50 1.64
C ILE A 102 -2.40 6.68 2.57
N GLU A 103 -1.47 7.64 2.55
CA GLU A 103 -1.52 8.82 3.43
C GLU A 103 -2.75 9.69 3.15
N ARG A 104 -3.16 9.79 1.87
CA ARG A 104 -4.36 10.53 1.47
C ARG A 104 -5.66 9.81 1.86
N GLU A 105 -5.74 8.50 1.67
CA GLU A 105 -6.97 7.74 1.91
C GLU A 105 -7.12 7.28 3.37
N TRP A 106 -6.01 7.02 4.06
CA TRP A 106 -5.93 6.39 5.39
C TRP A 106 -4.73 6.94 6.18
N PRO A 107 -4.76 8.21 6.61
CA PRO A 107 -3.65 8.84 7.32
C PRO A 107 -3.26 8.11 8.62
N GLU A 108 -4.21 7.46 9.29
CA GLU A 108 -3.95 6.69 10.51
C GLU A 108 -3.15 5.40 10.23
N VAL A 109 -3.42 4.77 9.10
CA VAL A 109 -2.67 3.61 8.61
C VAL A 109 -1.26 4.03 8.20
N ALA A 110 -1.14 5.12 7.43
CA ALA A 110 0.16 5.65 7.03
C ALA A 110 1.03 5.95 8.27
N ARG A 111 0.44 6.54 9.30
CA ARG A 111 1.11 6.78 10.59
C ARG A 111 1.64 5.49 11.21
N ILE A 112 0.85 4.42 11.23
CA ILE A 112 1.27 3.11 11.77
C ILE A 112 2.44 2.56 10.96
N VAL A 113 2.35 2.57 9.62
CA VAL A 113 3.42 2.11 8.73
C VAL A 113 4.72 2.87 9.00
N TYR A 114 4.68 4.21 9.11
CA TYR A 114 5.86 5.01 9.41
C TYR A 114 6.46 4.68 10.78
N LYS A 115 5.63 4.40 11.79
CA LYS A 115 6.12 3.97 13.11
C LYS A 115 6.78 2.60 13.05
N LEU A 116 6.15 1.62 12.40
CA LEU A 116 6.69 0.27 12.23
C LEU A 116 8.06 0.31 11.53
N LYS A 117 8.17 1.07 10.43
CA LYS A 117 9.42 1.21 9.67
C LYS A 117 10.54 1.91 10.44
N SER A 118 10.19 2.82 11.35
CA SER A 118 11.16 3.52 12.19
C SER A 118 11.44 2.84 13.54
N GLY A 119 10.90 1.63 13.75
CA GLY A 119 11.06 0.89 15.00
C GLY A 119 10.41 1.57 16.21
N LYS A 120 9.46 2.48 15.98
CA LYS A 120 8.73 3.18 17.05
C LYS A 120 7.61 2.30 17.59
N VAL A 121 7.37 2.45 18.89
CA VAL A 121 6.27 1.76 19.58
C VAL A 121 4.93 2.34 19.12
N LEU A 122 3.96 1.45 18.88
CA LEU A 122 2.58 1.82 18.58
C LEU A 122 1.89 2.30 19.88
N ASP A 123 1.16 3.41 19.79
CA ASP A 123 0.39 3.92 20.92
C ASP A 123 -1.04 3.34 20.95
N GLU A 124 -1.81 3.64 21.99
CA GLU A 124 -3.17 3.11 22.15
C GLU A 124 -4.08 3.39 20.95
N ARG A 125 -3.93 4.56 20.30
CA ARG A 125 -4.73 4.90 19.11
C ARG A 125 -4.31 4.09 17.91
N ASP A 126 -3.03 3.82 17.74
CA ASP A 126 -2.55 2.92 16.70
C ASP A 126 -3.08 1.50 16.90
N GLU A 127 -3.08 1.01 18.14
CA GLU A 127 -3.60 -0.32 18.48
C GLU A 127 -5.10 -0.45 18.20
N MET A 128 -5.89 0.60 18.43
CA MET A 128 -7.31 0.62 18.03
C MET A 128 -7.47 0.40 16.53
N TRP A 129 -6.67 1.09 15.70
CA TRP A 129 -6.72 0.89 14.26
C TRP A 129 -6.24 -0.50 13.86
N VAL A 130 -5.13 -1.00 14.43
CA VAL A 130 -4.67 -2.37 14.16
C VAL A 130 -5.77 -3.40 14.49
N LYS A 131 -6.54 -3.18 15.56
CA LYS A 131 -7.70 -4.01 15.92
C LYS A 131 -8.79 -3.98 14.85
N GLU A 132 -9.18 -2.80 14.36
CA GLU A 132 -10.15 -2.68 13.27
C GLU A 132 -9.68 -3.40 12.00
N LEU A 133 -8.37 -3.36 11.71
CA LEU A 133 -7.79 -4.05 10.56
C LEU A 133 -7.77 -5.58 10.75
N ALA A 134 -7.49 -6.05 11.95
CA ALA A 134 -7.55 -7.46 12.31
C ALA A 134 -8.99 -7.99 12.14
N GLU A 135 -9.97 -7.26 12.63
CA GLU A 135 -11.40 -7.59 12.48
C GLU A 135 -11.84 -7.61 11.01
N ALA A 136 -11.47 -6.59 10.22
CA ALA A 136 -11.81 -6.53 8.79
C ALA A 136 -11.21 -7.68 7.96
N THR A 137 -10.05 -8.20 8.38
CA THR A 137 -9.33 -9.26 7.65
C THR A 137 -9.60 -10.66 8.18
N GLY A 138 -10.09 -10.80 9.41
CA GLY A 138 -10.07 -12.07 10.14
C GLY A 138 -8.67 -12.54 10.54
N TRP A 139 -7.66 -11.66 10.47
CA TRP A 139 -6.28 -11.98 10.83
C TRP A 139 -5.96 -11.60 12.28
N SER A 140 -4.91 -12.21 12.84
CA SER A 140 -4.35 -11.81 14.12
C SER A 140 -3.69 -10.44 14.01
N ARG A 141 -3.59 -9.77 15.15
CA ARG A 141 -2.86 -8.51 15.31
C ARG A 141 -1.44 -8.60 14.71
N GLU A 142 -0.72 -9.67 15.02
CA GLU A 142 0.67 -9.87 14.59
C GLU A 142 0.76 -9.98 13.06
N ASP A 143 -0.13 -10.75 12.43
CA ASP A 143 -0.13 -10.91 10.97
C ASP A 143 -0.47 -9.59 10.26
N VAL A 144 -1.36 -8.76 10.84
CA VAL A 144 -1.66 -7.41 10.34
C VAL A 144 -0.44 -6.49 10.44
N ILE A 145 0.25 -6.50 11.58
CA ILE A 145 1.46 -5.69 11.78
C ILE A 145 2.55 -6.10 10.78
N GLU A 146 2.76 -7.40 10.61
CA GLU A 146 3.68 -7.91 9.62
C GLU A 146 3.27 -7.48 8.20
N ASP A 147 1.99 -7.54 7.84
CA ASP A 147 1.47 -7.08 6.53
C ASP A 147 1.70 -5.58 6.29
N LEU A 148 1.52 -4.77 7.33
CA LEU A 148 1.74 -3.32 7.29
C LEU A 148 3.22 -2.95 7.19
N ALA A 149 4.12 -3.70 7.83
CA ALA A 149 5.55 -3.42 7.80
C ALA A 149 6.14 -3.56 6.39
N GLU A 150 5.56 -4.45 5.58
CA GLU A 150 5.98 -4.78 4.20
C GLU A 150 5.03 -4.18 3.15
N ILE A 151 4.29 -3.13 3.49
CA ILE A 151 3.23 -2.59 2.64
C ILE A 151 3.75 -2.02 1.31
N ASP A 152 5.00 -1.56 1.32
CA ASP A 152 5.75 -0.95 0.22
C ASP A 152 6.73 -1.92 -0.46
N SER A 153 6.78 -3.18 -0.03
CA SER A 153 7.51 -4.21 -0.76
C SER A 153 6.82 -4.49 -2.10
N ASP A 154 7.59 -4.96 -3.08
CA ASP A 154 7.04 -5.35 -4.38
C ASP A 154 5.88 -6.36 -4.16
N PRO A 155 4.72 -6.17 -4.81
CA PRO A 155 3.58 -7.04 -4.58
C PRO A 155 3.88 -8.53 -4.82
N SER A 156 4.76 -8.87 -5.77
CA SER A 156 5.11 -10.26 -6.07
C SER A 156 5.88 -10.93 -4.93
N GLU A 157 6.72 -10.18 -4.22
CA GLU A 157 7.48 -10.67 -3.07
C GLU A 157 6.56 -11.06 -1.91
N ARG A 158 5.39 -10.44 -1.82
CA ARG A 158 4.36 -10.72 -0.80
C ARG A 158 3.54 -11.98 -1.11
N ALA A 159 3.66 -12.57 -2.30
CA ALA A 159 2.85 -13.73 -2.68
C ALA A 159 3.07 -14.93 -1.72
N GLU A 160 4.31 -15.26 -1.40
CA GLU A 160 4.58 -16.42 -0.52
C GLU A 160 4.06 -16.19 0.92
N LYS A 161 4.10 -14.94 1.41
CA LYS A 161 3.48 -14.57 2.69
C LYS A 161 1.98 -14.85 2.67
N TYR A 162 1.26 -14.36 1.66
CA TYR A 162 -0.18 -14.60 1.58
C TYR A 162 -0.54 -16.07 1.40
N ARG A 163 0.31 -16.85 0.71
CA ARG A 163 0.17 -18.31 0.64
C ARG A 163 0.28 -18.96 2.03
N LYS A 164 1.25 -18.53 2.84
CA LYS A 164 1.42 -19.01 4.23
C LYS A 164 0.24 -18.63 5.10
N LEU A 165 -0.23 -17.38 5.02
CA LEU A 165 -1.42 -16.90 5.74
C LEU A 165 -2.66 -17.73 5.34
N TYR A 166 -2.90 -17.94 4.04
CA TYR A 166 -3.98 -18.80 3.58
C TYR A 166 -3.92 -20.19 4.25
N ARG A 167 -2.75 -20.85 4.22
CA ARG A 167 -2.60 -22.19 4.78
C ARG A 167 -2.81 -22.21 6.29
N LYS A 168 -2.31 -21.20 7.00
CA LYS A 168 -2.50 -21.02 8.44
C LYS A 168 -3.99 -20.91 8.78
N TYR A 169 -4.66 -19.91 8.21
CA TYR A 169 -6.06 -19.62 8.49
C TYR A 169 -7.01 -20.73 8.04
N PHE A 170 -6.75 -21.34 6.88
CA PHE A 170 -7.58 -22.45 6.41
C PHE A 170 -7.47 -23.67 7.33
N ARG A 171 -6.26 -24.01 7.80
CA ARG A 171 -6.06 -25.09 8.77
C ARG A 171 -6.80 -24.78 10.09
N GLU A 172 -6.61 -23.57 10.63
CA GLU A 172 -7.29 -23.14 11.86
C GLU A 172 -8.82 -23.20 11.71
N ALA A 173 -9.36 -22.79 10.56
CA ALA A 173 -10.80 -22.86 10.27
C ALA A 173 -11.33 -24.29 10.35
N VAL A 174 -10.62 -25.26 9.75
CA VAL A 174 -10.98 -26.68 9.80
C VAL A 174 -10.87 -27.22 11.23
N GLU A 175 -9.82 -26.88 11.97
CA GLU A 175 -9.66 -27.32 13.37
C GLU A 175 -10.79 -26.81 14.28
N PHE A 176 -11.25 -25.57 14.10
CA PHE A 176 -12.40 -25.04 14.84
C PHE A 176 -13.71 -25.71 14.42
N LYS A 177 -13.89 -25.95 13.12
CA LYS A 177 -15.05 -26.69 12.60
C LYS A 177 -15.17 -28.08 13.20
N GLU A 178 -14.06 -28.80 13.30
CA GLU A 178 -13.99 -30.15 13.92
C GLU A 178 -14.31 -30.13 15.42
N LYS A 179 -13.97 -29.04 16.11
CA LYS A 179 -14.31 -28.81 17.52
C LYS A 179 -15.76 -28.34 17.74
N GLY A 180 -16.50 -28.07 16.66
CA GLY A 180 -17.87 -27.55 16.72
C GLY A 180 -17.97 -26.07 17.08
N ASP A 181 -16.86 -25.31 16.96
CA ASP A 181 -16.86 -23.86 17.13
C ASP A 181 -17.08 -23.19 15.76
N ASP A 182 -18.34 -23.17 15.34
CA ASP A 182 -18.74 -22.66 14.02
C ASP A 182 -18.42 -21.17 13.86
N ARG A 183 -18.43 -20.39 14.96
CA ARG A 183 -18.08 -18.96 14.94
C ARG A 183 -16.60 -18.75 14.65
N GLN A 184 -15.71 -19.42 15.38
CA GLN A 184 -14.27 -19.31 15.09
C GLN A 184 -13.92 -19.91 13.73
N ALA A 185 -14.60 -21.00 13.33
CA ALA A 185 -14.42 -21.58 12.01
C ALA A 185 -14.74 -20.57 10.89
N SER A 186 -15.86 -19.87 10.99
CA SER A 186 -16.24 -18.77 10.08
C SER A 186 -15.15 -17.70 9.97
N GLU A 187 -14.68 -17.20 11.11
CA GLU A 187 -13.71 -16.10 11.16
C GLU A 187 -12.39 -16.47 10.48
N LYS A 188 -11.89 -17.67 10.79
CA LYS A 188 -10.65 -18.17 10.18
C LYS A 188 -10.82 -18.49 8.70
N LEU A 189 -12.00 -18.95 8.27
CA LEU A 189 -12.27 -19.17 6.85
C LEU A 189 -12.32 -17.85 6.07
N TRP A 190 -12.88 -16.79 6.65
CA TRP A 190 -12.79 -15.44 6.10
C TRP A 190 -11.35 -14.97 5.94
N GLY A 191 -10.53 -15.11 7.00
CA GLY A 191 -9.10 -14.80 6.96
C GLY A 191 -8.34 -15.54 5.85
N ALA A 192 -8.70 -16.81 5.60
CA ALA A 192 -8.15 -17.57 4.50
C ALA A 192 -8.58 -17.01 3.12
N ILE A 193 -9.85 -16.65 2.95
CA ILE A 193 -10.36 -16.07 1.69
C ILE A 193 -9.66 -14.74 1.36
N VAL A 194 -9.52 -13.85 2.35
CA VAL A 194 -8.80 -12.59 2.18
C VAL A 194 -7.35 -12.84 1.75
N ALA A 195 -6.66 -13.79 2.40
CA ALA A 195 -5.30 -14.17 2.04
C ALA A 195 -5.20 -14.77 0.63
N LEU A 196 -6.17 -15.59 0.20
CA LEU A 196 -6.20 -16.18 -1.15
C LEU A 196 -6.31 -15.10 -2.24
N ILE A 197 -7.18 -14.10 -2.02
CA ILE A 197 -7.39 -13.02 -2.98
C ILE A 197 -6.14 -12.12 -3.04
N LYS A 198 -5.58 -11.76 -1.87
CA LYS A 198 -4.31 -11.01 -1.80
C LYS A 198 -3.15 -11.78 -2.44
N PHE A 199 -3.08 -13.11 -2.28
CA PHE A 199 -2.13 -13.96 -3.00
C PHE A 199 -2.29 -13.87 -4.51
N TYR A 200 -3.52 -13.93 -5.03
CA TYR A 200 -3.75 -13.84 -6.46
C TYR A 200 -3.40 -12.46 -7.01
N ALA A 201 -3.67 -11.41 -6.25
CA ALA A 201 -3.31 -10.04 -6.60
C ALA A 201 -1.79 -9.83 -6.63
N ALA A 202 -1.09 -10.32 -5.62
CA ALA A 202 0.37 -10.36 -5.56
C ALA A 202 0.97 -11.06 -6.79
N LYS A 203 0.46 -12.22 -7.19
CA LYS A 203 0.89 -12.93 -8.41
C LYS A 203 0.63 -12.18 -9.72
N LYS A 204 -0.23 -11.16 -9.68
CA LYS A 204 -0.58 -10.31 -10.81
C LYS A 204 0.08 -8.93 -10.70
N ASN A 205 0.98 -8.72 -9.74
CA ASN A 205 1.61 -7.44 -9.42
C ASN A 205 0.59 -6.32 -9.15
N VAL A 206 -0.55 -6.67 -8.56
CA VAL A 206 -1.58 -5.70 -8.17
C VAL A 206 -1.49 -5.48 -6.67
N PRO A 207 -1.11 -4.28 -6.19
CA PRO A 207 -1.08 -4.00 -4.77
C PRO A 207 -2.51 -3.93 -4.23
N ILE A 208 -2.79 -4.74 -3.21
CA ILE A 208 -3.99 -4.62 -2.39
C ILE A 208 -3.54 -4.26 -0.98
N VAL A 209 -3.44 -2.95 -0.75
CA VAL A 209 -3.14 -2.39 0.56
C VAL A 209 -4.37 -2.39 1.47
N HIS A 210 -5.56 -2.31 0.87
CA HIS A 210 -6.79 -2.12 1.62
C HIS A 210 -7.37 -3.43 2.12
N TRP A 211 -7.81 -3.39 3.36
CA TRP A 211 -8.61 -4.43 4.01
C TRP A 211 -10.10 -4.28 3.74
N SER A 212 -10.47 -3.30 2.90
CA SER A 212 -11.86 -3.08 2.51
C SER A 212 -12.29 -4.05 1.41
N ARG A 213 -13.48 -4.62 1.58
CA ARG A 213 -14.16 -5.47 0.59
C ARG A 213 -14.21 -4.82 -0.81
N GLY A 214 -14.42 -3.50 -0.86
CA GLY A 214 -14.50 -2.75 -2.13
C GLY A 214 -13.24 -2.84 -2.99
N LYS A 215 -12.05 -2.94 -2.40
CA LYS A 215 -10.79 -3.06 -3.16
C LYS A 215 -10.53 -4.50 -3.59
N LEU A 216 -10.96 -5.49 -2.81
CA LEU A 216 -10.99 -6.89 -3.25
C LEU A 216 -11.93 -7.05 -4.46
N GLU A 217 -13.11 -6.43 -4.43
CA GLU A 217 -14.06 -6.35 -5.56
C GLU A 217 -13.48 -5.64 -6.78
N HIS A 218 -12.79 -4.52 -6.56
CA HIS A 218 -12.10 -3.79 -7.62
C HIS A 218 -11.04 -4.66 -8.30
N PHE A 219 -10.25 -5.42 -7.52
CA PHE A 219 -9.30 -6.39 -8.06
C PHE A 219 -10.00 -7.47 -8.88
N ILE A 220 -11.08 -8.06 -8.37
CA ILE A 220 -11.85 -9.08 -9.11
C ILE A 220 -12.35 -8.52 -10.45
N THR A 221 -12.89 -7.32 -10.43
CA THR A 221 -13.46 -6.68 -11.62
C THR A 221 -12.41 -6.40 -12.69
N ASN A 222 -11.26 -5.85 -12.29
CA ASN A 222 -10.26 -5.34 -13.23
C ASN A 222 -9.16 -6.33 -13.58
N SER A 223 -8.87 -7.30 -12.71
CA SER A 223 -7.67 -8.15 -12.84
C SER A 223 -7.98 -9.63 -13.07
N ILE A 224 -9.16 -10.10 -12.72
CA ILE A 224 -9.57 -11.50 -12.94
C ILE A 224 -10.25 -11.64 -14.31
N LYS A 225 -9.95 -12.74 -15.01
CA LYS A 225 -10.55 -13.03 -16.32
C LYS A 225 -12.08 -13.15 -16.21
N PRO A 226 -12.87 -12.63 -17.17
CA PRO A 226 -14.33 -12.57 -17.09
C PRO A 226 -15.00 -13.86 -16.64
N GLN A 227 -14.57 -15.01 -17.17
CA GLN A 227 -15.15 -16.32 -16.85
C GLN A 227 -14.97 -16.77 -15.40
N HIS A 228 -14.03 -16.18 -14.65
CA HIS A 228 -13.77 -16.52 -13.26
C HIS A 228 -14.33 -15.48 -12.28
N ARG A 229 -14.73 -14.29 -12.74
CA ARG A 229 -15.15 -13.19 -11.84
C ARG A 229 -16.32 -13.57 -10.95
N LYS A 230 -17.33 -14.25 -11.50
CA LYS A 230 -18.50 -14.70 -10.72
C LYS A 230 -18.08 -15.59 -9.56
N LEU A 231 -17.17 -16.54 -9.79
CA LEU A 231 -16.68 -17.44 -8.76
C LEU A 231 -16.06 -16.67 -7.59
N PHE A 232 -15.19 -15.69 -7.87
CA PHE A 232 -14.52 -14.91 -6.82
C PHE A 232 -15.45 -13.94 -6.11
N ARG A 233 -16.47 -13.39 -6.80
CA ARG A 233 -17.52 -12.59 -6.15
C ARG A 233 -18.38 -13.44 -5.23
N ASP A 234 -18.84 -14.59 -5.71
CA ASP A 234 -19.59 -15.54 -4.89
C ASP A 234 -18.78 -15.97 -3.66
N LEU A 235 -17.46 -16.17 -3.81
CA LEU A 235 -16.54 -16.48 -2.71
C LEU A 235 -16.48 -15.36 -1.67
N LEU A 236 -16.35 -14.10 -2.11
CA LEU A 236 -16.35 -12.94 -1.21
C LEU A 236 -17.70 -12.76 -0.51
N ASP A 237 -18.79 -12.78 -1.27
CA ASP A 237 -20.13 -12.54 -0.72
C ASP A 237 -20.52 -13.59 0.32
N LYS A 238 -20.26 -14.87 0.03
CA LYS A 238 -20.59 -15.96 0.96
C LYS A 238 -19.61 -16.05 2.13
N GLY A 239 -18.33 -15.74 1.89
CA GLY A 239 -17.34 -15.59 2.96
C GLY A 239 -17.74 -14.50 3.94
N GLN A 240 -18.22 -13.36 3.43
CA GLN A 240 -18.72 -12.25 4.24
C GLN A 240 -19.92 -12.67 5.10
N THR A 241 -20.87 -13.45 4.56
CA THR A 241 -22.00 -13.96 5.35
C THR A 241 -21.54 -14.81 6.54
N LEU A 242 -20.52 -15.67 6.35
CA LEU A 242 -19.96 -16.44 7.47
C LEU A 242 -19.19 -15.56 8.46
N HIS A 243 -18.48 -14.54 7.98
CA HIS A 243 -17.82 -13.55 8.84
C HIS A 243 -18.83 -12.75 9.69
N GLU A 244 -19.98 -12.36 9.13
CA GLU A 244 -21.08 -11.75 9.88
C GLU A 244 -21.64 -12.73 10.95
N HIS A 245 -21.71 -14.03 10.63
CA HIS A 245 -22.10 -15.05 11.59
C HIS A 245 -21.15 -15.14 12.80
N PHE A 246 -19.86 -14.87 12.65
CA PHE A 246 -18.93 -14.84 13.79
C PHE A 246 -19.37 -13.81 14.84
N TYR A 247 -19.78 -12.60 14.42
CA TYR A 247 -20.21 -11.54 15.31
C TYR A 247 -21.64 -11.74 15.83
N GLU A 248 -22.57 -12.11 14.95
CA GLU A 248 -24.00 -12.14 15.29
C GLU A 248 -24.48 -13.51 15.79
N GLY A 249 -23.80 -14.59 15.41
CA GLY A 249 -24.20 -15.95 15.74
C GLY A 249 -25.57 -16.34 15.17
N HIS A 250 -26.00 -15.73 14.07
CA HIS A 250 -27.38 -15.78 13.57
C HIS A 250 -27.78 -17.07 12.81
N LEU A 251 -26.84 -17.96 12.47
CA LEU A 251 -27.09 -19.18 11.72
C LEU A 251 -27.34 -20.34 12.68
N ASP A 252 -28.37 -21.14 12.41
CA ASP A 252 -28.52 -22.45 13.03
C ASP A 252 -27.53 -23.45 12.41
N LYS A 253 -27.34 -24.58 13.10
CA LYS A 253 -26.37 -25.61 12.71
C LYS A 253 -26.59 -26.13 11.29
N THR A 254 -27.84 -26.35 10.86
CA THR A 254 -28.12 -26.89 9.52
C THR A 254 -27.73 -25.87 8.46
N THR A 255 -28.17 -24.63 8.62
CA THR A 255 -27.83 -23.55 7.69
C THR A 255 -26.32 -23.30 7.65
N PHE A 256 -25.64 -23.34 8.80
CA PHE A 256 -24.18 -23.19 8.84
C PHE A 256 -23.46 -24.28 8.05
N GLU A 257 -23.83 -25.56 8.24
CA GLU A 257 -23.22 -26.67 7.49
C GLU A 257 -23.43 -26.53 5.98
N GLU A 258 -24.61 -26.13 5.53
CA GLU A 258 -24.88 -25.88 4.11
C GLU A 258 -23.98 -24.78 3.54
N ARG A 259 -23.89 -23.63 4.24
CA ARG A 259 -23.08 -22.48 3.82
C ARG A 259 -21.58 -22.78 3.87
N TRP A 260 -21.13 -23.49 4.90
CA TRP A 260 -19.75 -23.95 5.02
C TRP A 260 -19.36 -24.81 3.81
N ASN A 261 -20.15 -25.85 3.52
CA ASN A 261 -19.87 -26.76 2.41
C ASN A 261 -19.88 -26.05 1.05
N GLU A 262 -20.85 -25.16 0.82
CA GLU A 262 -20.89 -24.34 -0.40
C GLU A 262 -19.61 -23.50 -0.55
N LEU A 263 -19.18 -22.84 0.53
CA LEU A 263 -18.01 -21.98 0.51
C LEU A 263 -16.70 -22.76 0.30
N ILE A 264 -16.58 -23.94 0.90
CA ILE A 264 -15.44 -24.84 0.69
C ILE A 264 -15.35 -25.27 -0.79
N GLU A 265 -16.47 -25.57 -1.44
CA GLU A 265 -16.47 -25.91 -2.87
C GLU A 265 -16.08 -24.72 -3.77
N LEU A 266 -16.49 -23.50 -3.43
CA LEU A 266 -16.03 -22.29 -4.12
C LEU A 266 -14.53 -22.06 -3.91
N LEU A 267 -14.04 -22.30 -2.70
CA LEU A 267 -12.64 -22.11 -2.35
C LEU A 267 -11.75 -23.10 -3.11
N LYS A 268 -12.11 -24.39 -3.17
CA LYS A 268 -11.39 -25.42 -3.96
C LYS A 268 -11.25 -25.01 -5.42
N LYS A 269 -12.35 -24.59 -6.06
CA LYS A 269 -12.32 -24.10 -7.45
C LYS A 269 -11.44 -22.87 -7.62
N SER A 270 -11.43 -21.98 -6.64
CA SER A 270 -10.63 -20.76 -6.66
C SER A 270 -9.14 -21.07 -6.54
N ILE A 271 -8.75 -22.01 -5.66
CA ILE A 271 -7.38 -22.52 -5.49
C ILE A 271 -6.81 -23.03 -6.82
N ASP A 272 -7.58 -23.84 -7.55
CA ASP A 272 -7.17 -24.39 -8.85
C ASP A 272 -6.85 -23.28 -9.86
N ILE A 273 -7.65 -22.21 -9.87
CA ILE A 273 -7.45 -21.06 -10.75
C ILE A 273 -6.20 -20.26 -10.37
N VAL A 274 -5.97 -20.04 -9.08
CA VAL A 274 -4.82 -19.26 -8.62
C VAL A 274 -3.51 -20.05 -8.61
N LYS A 275 -3.58 -21.39 -8.72
CA LYS A 275 -2.45 -22.32 -8.66
C LYS A 275 -1.67 -22.20 -7.35
N LEU A 276 -2.35 -22.43 -6.23
CA LEU A 276 -1.80 -22.37 -4.86
C LEU A 276 -1.15 -23.70 -4.43
#